data_AF-A0A0J9V770-F1
#
_entry.id   AF-A0A0J9V770-F1
#
_cell.length_a   1.000
_cell.length_b   1.000
_cell.length_c   1.000
_cell.angle_alpha   90.00
_cell.angle_beta   90.00
_cell.angle_gamma   90.00
#
_symmetry.space_group_name_H-M   'P 1'
#
loop_
_entity.id
_entity.type
_entity.pdbx_description
1 polymer ?
#
loop_
_entity_poly.entity_id
_entity_poly.type
_entity_poly.pdbx_seq_one_letter_code
_entity_poly.pdbx_strand_id
1 'polypeptide(L)'
;MAGKKGDNSKKVAGNARKAEAAAQKQAANDARQEAAEEEKWNKGAKNNSKKEAQAAKAAEAEKKKAEKAALQAEDDANTPGKAPKKSKAPVKKSRGLDLAQLDGDDKPSAISASGIDNALDALALTSGKDDKVDRHPERRYPAAYAKYEERRLEEMKKDGSGVGLRLDQRKTRIRKEFEKHPDNPFNQVTASYNATRDDVATIRAQEKAKIEQRLGH
;
A
#
# COMPACT_ATOMS: atom_id res chain seq x y z
N MET A 1 -61.18 -46.86 -8.10
CA MET A 1 -60.97 -45.39 -8.08
C MET A 1 -59.52 -45.08 -7.72
N ALA A 2 -58.92 -44.10 -8.42
CA ALA A 2 -57.65 -43.41 -8.12
C ALA A 2 -56.30 -44.08 -8.50
N GLY A 3 -55.96 -44.07 -9.80
CA GLY A 3 -54.57 -44.01 -10.28
C GLY A 3 -54.13 -42.56 -10.43
N LYS A 4 -53.30 -42.07 -9.51
CA LYS A 4 -52.96 -40.65 -9.33
C LYS A 4 -51.90 -40.17 -10.34
N LYS A 5 -52.24 -39.12 -11.11
CA LYS A 5 -51.34 -38.31 -11.97
C LYS A 5 -50.05 -37.92 -11.22
N GLY A 6 -48.93 -38.62 -11.47
CA GLY A 6 -47.64 -38.30 -10.83
C GLY A 6 -46.40 -38.45 -11.72
N ASP A 7 -46.46 -39.27 -12.77
CA ASP A 7 -45.28 -39.61 -13.58
C ASP A 7 -44.87 -38.56 -14.64
N ASN A 8 -45.78 -37.68 -15.05
CA ASN A 8 -45.47 -36.70 -16.10
C ASN A 8 -44.60 -35.53 -15.58
N SER A 9 -44.73 -35.15 -14.31
CA SER A 9 -44.03 -33.99 -13.74
C SER A 9 -42.52 -34.21 -13.62
N LYS A 10 -42.08 -35.41 -13.22
CA LYS A 10 -40.64 -35.74 -13.13
C LYS A 10 -39.96 -35.81 -14.49
N LYS A 11 -40.66 -36.31 -15.52
CA LYS A 11 -40.15 -36.33 -16.90
C LYS A 11 -40.07 -34.93 -17.51
N VAL A 12 -41.08 -34.08 -17.26
CA VAL A 12 -41.07 -32.66 -17.66
C VAL A 12 -39.91 -31.92 -16.98
N ALA A 13 -39.67 -32.14 -15.68
CA ALA A 13 -38.54 -31.53 -14.98
C ALA A 13 -37.17 -32.00 -15.50
N GLY A 14 -37.05 -33.28 -15.88
CA GLY A 14 -35.82 -33.82 -16.50
C GLY A 14 -35.55 -33.23 -17.88
N ASN A 15 -36.58 -33.08 -18.71
CA ASN A 15 -36.45 -32.44 -20.02
C ASN A 15 -36.18 -30.93 -19.90
N ALA A 16 -36.78 -30.25 -18.93
CA ALA A 16 -36.49 -28.85 -18.62
C ALA A 16 -35.01 -28.65 -18.24
N ARG A 17 -34.46 -29.47 -17.34
CA ARG A 17 -33.03 -29.39 -16.97
C ARG A 17 -32.09 -29.67 -18.15
N LYS A 18 -32.45 -30.58 -19.05
CA LYS A 18 -31.69 -30.83 -20.28
C LYS A 18 -31.75 -29.64 -21.25
N ALA A 19 -32.91 -28.99 -21.37
CA ALA A 19 -33.07 -27.78 -22.17
C ALA A 19 -32.28 -26.60 -21.59
N GLU A 20 -32.31 -26.40 -20.27
CA GLU A 20 -31.53 -25.37 -19.58
C GLU A 20 -30.01 -25.59 -19.74
N ALA A 21 -29.54 -26.84 -19.62
CA ALA A 21 -28.14 -27.17 -19.84
C ALA A 21 -27.71 -26.98 -21.31
N ALA A 22 -28.61 -27.25 -22.27
CA ALA A 22 -28.36 -26.97 -23.68
C ALA A 22 -28.33 -25.46 -23.97
N ALA A 23 -29.26 -24.70 -23.41
CA ALA A 23 -29.32 -23.25 -23.52
C ALA A 23 -28.10 -22.57 -22.89
N GLN A 24 -27.62 -23.03 -21.73
CA GLN A 24 -26.38 -22.53 -21.12
C GLN A 24 -25.15 -22.80 -21.99
N LYS A 25 -25.08 -23.97 -22.64
CA LYS A 25 -23.98 -24.29 -23.56
C LYS A 25 -24.05 -23.44 -24.83
N GLN A 26 -25.25 -23.16 -25.35
CA GLN A 26 -25.44 -22.25 -26.47
C GLN A 26 -25.04 -20.83 -26.09
N ALA A 27 -25.56 -20.29 -24.98
CA ALA A 27 -25.18 -18.97 -24.48
C ALA A 27 -23.67 -18.82 -24.24
N ALA A 28 -22.99 -19.87 -23.74
CA ALA A 28 -21.54 -19.86 -23.58
C ALA A 28 -20.77 -19.88 -24.91
N ASN A 29 -21.31 -20.52 -25.95
CA ASN A 29 -20.73 -20.48 -27.29
C ASN A 29 -20.99 -19.14 -27.98
N ASP A 30 -22.20 -18.60 -27.84
CA ASP A 30 -22.58 -17.30 -28.39
C ASP A 30 -21.73 -16.20 -27.77
N ALA A 31 -21.56 -16.19 -26.44
CA ALA A 31 -20.67 -15.24 -25.75
C ALA A 31 -19.19 -15.36 -26.20
N ARG A 32 -18.72 -16.57 -26.53
CA ARG A 32 -17.37 -16.76 -27.08
C ARG A 32 -17.25 -16.25 -28.52
N GLN A 33 -18.30 -16.42 -29.32
CA GLN A 33 -18.35 -15.89 -30.69
C GLN A 33 -18.41 -14.37 -30.67
N GLU A 34 -19.25 -13.77 -29.83
CA GLU A 34 -19.35 -12.33 -29.63
C GLU A 34 -18.01 -11.73 -29.18
N ALA A 35 -17.33 -12.34 -28.19
CA ALA A 35 -16.00 -11.87 -27.75
C ALA A 35 -14.95 -11.97 -28.87
N ALA A 36 -14.97 -13.05 -29.67
CA ALA A 36 -14.06 -13.21 -30.79
C ALA A 36 -14.37 -12.24 -31.95
N GLU A 37 -15.63 -11.91 -32.17
CA GLU A 37 -16.07 -10.90 -33.13
C GLU A 37 -15.71 -9.48 -32.67
N GLU A 38 -15.86 -9.18 -31.37
CA GLU A 38 -15.44 -7.92 -30.77
C GLU A 38 -13.91 -7.74 -30.87
N GLU A 39 -13.13 -8.79 -30.62
CA GLU A 39 -11.67 -8.75 -30.79
C GLU A 39 -11.28 -8.53 -32.27
N LYS A 40 -11.97 -9.20 -33.20
CA LYS A 40 -11.76 -8.99 -34.64
C LYS A 40 -12.14 -7.58 -35.07
N TRP A 41 -13.22 -7.03 -34.55
CA TRP A 41 -13.65 -5.66 -34.85
C TRP A 41 -12.68 -4.62 -34.26
N ASN A 42 -12.14 -4.89 -33.07
CA ASN A 42 -11.12 -4.05 -32.45
C ASN A 42 -9.75 -4.10 -33.16
N LYS A 43 -9.44 -5.17 -33.91
CA LYS A 43 -8.15 -5.33 -34.61
C LYS A 43 -7.93 -4.34 -35.77
N GLY A 44 -8.94 -3.55 -36.15
CA GLY A 44 -8.83 -2.44 -37.10
C GLY A 44 -9.05 -1.05 -36.50
N ALA A 45 -9.43 -0.96 -35.22
CA ALA A 45 -9.68 0.32 -34.56
C ALA A 45 -8.35 1.03 -34.30
N LYS A 46 -8.26 2.31 -34.70
CA LYS A 46 -7.08 3.14 -34.38
C LYS A 46 -6.87 3.15 -32.88
N ASN A 47 -5.63 2.88 -32.45
CA ASN A 47 -5.25 2.82 -31.05
C ASN A 47 -5.52 4.15 -30.32
N ASN A 48 -6.71 4.26 -29.72
CA ASN A 48 -7.15 5.41 -28.92
C ASN A 48 -6.93 5.17 -27.42
N SER A 49 -6.30 4.05 -27.04
CA SER A 49 -6.08 3.65 -25.64
C SER A 49 -5.39 4.72 -24.80
N LYS A 50 -4.49 5.50 -25.42
CA LYS A 50 -3.81 6.62 -24.74
C LYS A 50 -4.76 7.79 -24.48
N LYS A 51 -5.69 8.07 -25.39
CA LYS A 51 -6.69 9.14 -25.27
C LYS A 51 -7.78 8.75 -24.27
N GLU A 52 -8.21 7.50 -24.29
CA GLU A 52 -9.20 6.96 -23.34
C GLU A 52 -8.63 6.82 -21.92
N ALA A 53 -7.38 6.37 -21.77
CA ALA A 53 -6.71 6.33 -20.47
C ALA A 53 -6.51 7.74 -19.89
N GLN A 54 -6.27 8.74 -20.72
CA GLN A 54 -6.15 10.14 -20.30
C GLN A 54 -7.52 10.73 -19.93
N ALA A 55 -8.57 10.42 -20.68
CA ALA A 55 -9.94 10.83 -20.37
C ALA A 55 -10.46 10.17 -19.09
N ALA A 56 -10.17 8.89 -18.86
CA ALA A 56 -10.52 8.17 -17.64
C ALA A 56 -9.80 8.74 -16.41
N LYS A 57 -8.50 9.06 -16.52
CA LYS A 57 -7.75 9.73 -15.44
C LYS A 57 -8.26 11.13 -15.15
N ALA A 58 -8.67 11.88 -16.16
CA ALA A 58 -9.26 13.20 -15.98
C ALA A 58 -10.63 13.12 -15.29
N ALA A 59 -11.49 12.19 -15.70
CA ALA A 59 -12.79 11.97 -15.09
C ALA A 59 -12.68 11.49 -13.62
N GLU A 60 -11.72 10.61 -13.31
CA GLU A 60 -11.46 10.22 -11.92
C GLU A 60 -10.91 11.36 -11.07
N ALA A 61 -10.00 12.17 -11.62
CA ALA A 61 -9.46 13.33 -10.92
C ALA A 61 -10.55 14.38 -10.64
N GLU A 62 -11.47 14.57 -11.58
CA GLU A 62 -12.60 15.48 -11.41
C GLU A 62 -13.61 14.98 -10.37
N LYS A 63 -13.90 13.67 -10.35
CA LYS A 63 -14.72 13.06 -9.29
C LYS A 63 -14.08 13.18 -7.91
N LYS A 64 -12.78 12.88 -7.78
CA LYS A 64 -12.05 13.04 -6.51
C LYS A 64 -11.95 14.50 -6.08
N LYS A 65 -11.84 15.43 -7.03
CA LYS A 65 -11.83 16.87 -6.74
C LYS A 65 -13.21 17.35 -6.28
N ALA A 66 -14.28 16.86 -6.90
CA ALA A 66 -15.65 17.18 -6.50
C ALA A 66 -15.98 16.60 -5.11
N GLU A 67 -15.58 15.36 -4.82
CA GLU A 67 -15.75 14.72 -3.52
C GLU A 67 -14.97 15.47 -2.42
N LYS A 68 -13.71 15.83 -2.69
CA LYS A 68 -12.90 16.63 -1.75
C LYS A 68 -13.48 18.02 -1.51
N ALA A 69 -14.01 18.66 -2.55
CA ALA A 69 -14.66 19.96 -2.43
C ALA A 69 -15.98 19.88 -1.63
N ALA A 70 -16.75 18.81 -1.80
CA ALA A 70 -17.93 18.55 -0.99
C ALA A 70 -17.58 18.33 0.48
N LEU A 71 -16.56 17.51 0.76
CA LEU A 71 -16.07 17.26 2.13
C LEU A 71 -15.58 18.55 2.79
N GLN A 72 -14.87 19.41 2.05
CA GLN A 72 -14.39 20.69 2.56
C GLN A 72 -15.52 21.70 2.79
N ALA A 73 -16.56 21.69 1.96
CA ALA A 73 -17.76 22.50 2.19
C ALA A 73 -18.57 22.02 3.40
N GLU A 74 -18.62 20.71 3.65
CA GLU A 74 -19.21 20.13 4.86
C GLU A 74 -18.39 20.49 6.11
N ASP A 75 -17.06 20.49 6.03
CA ASP A 75 -16.16 20.91 7.13
C ASP A 75 -16.28 22.42 7.44
N ASP A 76 -16.38 23.26 6.39
CA ASP A 76 -16.62 24.70 6.53
C ASP A 76 -18.03 25.03 7.07
N ALA A 77 -19.03 24.18 6.79
CA ALA A 77 -20.39 24.33 7.34
C ALA A 77 -20.49 23.88 8.80
N ASN A 78 -19.71 22.88 9.21
CA ASN A 78 -19.72 22.33 10.56
C ASN A 78 -18.76 23.04 11.54
N THR A 79 -17.98 24.02 11.04
CA THR A 79 -17.14 24.91 11.87
C THR A 79 -17.69 26.34 11.91
N PRO A 80 -18.73 26.63 12.73
CA PRO A 80 -19.25 27.99 12.88
C PRO A 80 -18.24 28.84 13.68
N GLY A 81 -17.28 29.48 12.99
CA GLY A 81 -16.27 30.29 13.68
C GLY A 81 -15.43 31.26 12.86
N LYS A 82 -15.40 31.18 11.52
CA LYS A 82 -14.65 32.15 10.70
C LYS A 82 -15.49 32.71 9.56
N ALA A 83 -16.38 33.62 9.92
CA ALA A 83 -16.96 34.55 8.96
C ALA A 83 -15.85 35.32 8.21
N PRO A 84 -15.96 35.50 6.88
CA PRO A 84 -15.01 36.30 6.12
C PRO A 84 -15.30 37.79 6.35
N LYS A 85 -14.54 38.44 7.24
CA LYS A 85 -14.57 39.90 7.34
C LYS A 85 -13.86 40.50 6.13
N LYS A 86 -14.65 41.12 5.24
CA LYS A 86 -14.16 42.11 4.27
C LYS A 86 -13.49 43.28 5.01
N SER A 87 -12.49 43.87 4.33
CA SER A 87 -11.81 45.15 4.61
C SER A 87 -10.70 45.17 5.67
N LYS A 88 -9.44 45.15 5.21
CA LYS A 88 -8.52 46.30 5.21
C LYS A 88 -7.20 45.91 4.53
N ALA A 89 -6.63 46.87 3.81
CA ALA A 89 -5.41 46.76 3.00
C ALA A 89 -4.23 46.09 3.75
N PRO A 90 -3.34 45.34 3.06
CA PRO A 90 -2.21 44.69 3.69
C PRO A 90 -1.15 45.74 4.06
N VAL A 91 -1.08 46.09 5.34
CA VAL A 91 0.08 46.77 5.91
C VAL A 91 1.25 45.79 5.85
N LYS A 92 2.26 46.10 5.04
CA LYS A 92 3.54 45.38 5.01
C LYS A 92 4.20 45.51 6.39
N LYS A 93 3.96 44.55 7.27
CA LYS A 93 4.81 44.31 8.43
C LYS A 93 5.86 43.29 8.01
N SER A 94 7.07 43.78 7.76
CA SER A 94 8.30 43.00 7.85
C SER A 94 8.43 42.51 9.29
N ARG A 95 7.71 41.44 9.60
CA ARG A 95 7.85 40.71 10.85
C ARG A 95 9.05 39.81 10.61
N GLY A 96 10.22 40.27 11.04
CA GLY A 96 11.40 39.43 11.14
C GLY A 96 10.99 38.11 11.78
N LEU A 97 11.47 37.02 11.20
CA LEU A 97 11.34 35.69 11.77
C LEU A 97 11.91 35.77 13.18
N ASP A 98 11.04 35.75 14.18
CA ASP A 98 11.43 35.82 15.58
C ASP A 98 11.96 34.44 15.97
N LEU A 99 13.27 34.24 15.75
CA LEU A 99 13.99 33.01 16.08
C LEU A 99 13.96 32.70 17.59
N ALA A 100 13.56 33.66 18.43
CA ALA A 100 13.42 33.46 19.88
C ALA A 100 12.37 32.40 20.24
N GLN A 101 11.40 32.13 19.36
CA GLN A 101 10.42 31.06 19.58
C GLN A 101 10.96 29.65 19.25
N LEU A 102 12.10 29.56 18.55
CA LEU A 102 12.79 28.28 18.27
C LEU A 102 13.81 27.91 19.36
N ASP A 103 14.13 28.84 20.27
CA ASP A 103 15.11 28.65 21.35
C ASP A 103 14.45 28.38 22.71
N GLY A 104 13.15 28.04 22.71
CA GLY A 104 12.48 27.48 23.89
C GLY A 104 13.07 26.12 24.24
N ASP A 105 13.12 25.79 25.54
CA ASP A 105 13.83 24.69 26.22
C ASP A 105 13.71 23.24 25.68
N ASP A 106 13.10 23.03 24.51
CA ASP A 106 13.18 21.83 23.68
C ASP A 106 14.36 21.91 22.69
N LYS A 107 15.55 22.32 23.16
CA LYS A 107 16.77 22.03 22.39
C LYS A 107 16.87 20.51 22.30
N PRO A 108 16.88 19.87 21.11
CA PRO A 108 17.40 18.53 21.03
C PRO A 108 18.79 18.62 21.65
N SER A 109 19.04 17.82 22.68
CA SER A 109 20.40 17.59 23.19
C SER A 109 21.31 17.53 21.97
N ALA A 110 22.42 18.27 21.94
CA ALA A 110 23.25 18.37 20.74
C ALA A 110 23.68 16.96 20.29
N ILE A 111 22.92 16.37 19.35
CA ILE A 111 23.09 14.98 18.93
C ILE A 111 24.28 14.99 17.98
N SER A 112 25.42 14.52 18.45
CA SER A 112 26.66 14.53 17.68
C SER A 112 26.70 13.28 16.79
N ALA A 113 26.06 13.38 15.63
CA ALA A 113 26.05 12.30 14.65
C ALA A 113 27.34 12.31 13.81
N SER A 114 28.38 11.61 14.27
CA SER A 114 29.57 11.34 13.45
C SER A 114 29.35 10.11 12.56
N GLY A 115 29.09 10.32 11.27
CA GLY A 115 28.88 9.26 10.27
C GLY A 115 27.43 9.16 9.74
N ILE A 116 27.27 8.50 8.58
CA ILE A 116 25.98 8.42 7.86
C ILE A 116 24.94 7.67 8.69
N ASP A 117 25.30 6.52 9.25
CA ASP A 117 24.37 5.69 10.03
C ASP A 117 23.89 6.45 11.29
N ASN A 118 24.81 7.11 12.00
CA ASN A 118 24.50 7.93 13.16
C ASN A 118 23.62 9.14 12.81
N ALA A 119 23.79 9.74 11.63
CA ALA A 119 22.94 10.84 11.16
C ALA A 119 21.53 10.36 10.79
N LEU A 120 21.40 9.16 10.21
CA LEU A 120 20.12 8.53 9.94
C LEU A 120 19.38 8.20 11.25
N ASP A 121 20.10 7.72 12.26
CA ASP A 121 19.56 7.43 13.57
C ASP A 121 19.11 8.70 14.32
N ALA A 122 19.89 9.79 14.24
CA ALA A 122 19.51 11.10 14.76
C ALA A 122 18.25 11.66 14.05
N LEU A 123 18.14 11.45 12.73
CA LEU A 123 16.95 11.82 11.97
C LEU A 123 15.74 10.96 12.32
N ALA A 124 15.94 9.67 12.58
CA ALA A 124 14.87 8.77 13.01
C ALA A 124 14.30 9.20 14.37
N LEU A 125 15.16 9.58 15.32
CA LEU A 125 14.76 10.12 16.62
C LEU A 125 13.96 11.43 16.48
N THR A 126 14.41 12.35 15.62
CA THR A 126 13.78 13.68 15.44
C THR A 126 12.54 13.66 14.56
N SER A 127 12.43 12.75 13.58
CA SER A 127 11.29 12.71 12.65
C SER A 127 9.98 12.22 13.27
N GLY A 128 10.02 11.70 14.51
CA GLY A 128 8.84 11.23 15.22
C GLY A 128 8.13 10.07 14.51
N LYS A 129 8.80 9.40 13.56
CA LYS A 129 8.24 8.24 12.87
C LYS A 129 8.19 7.10 13.87
N ASP A 130 7.01 6.88 14.45
CA ASP A 130 6.73 5.72 15.29
C ASP A 130 6.82 4.47 14.43
N ASP A 131 8.01 3.90 14.35
CA ASP A 131 8.21 2.56 13.81
C ASP A 131 7.38 1.61 14.67
N LYS A 132 6.28 1.14 14.08
CA LYS A 132 5.34 0.23 14.71
C LYS A 132 6.07 -1.07 14.98
N VAL A 133 6.62 -1.21 16.19
CA VAL A 133 7.21 -2.46 16.67
C VAL A 133 6.22 -3.59 16.41
N ASP A 134 6.64 -4.53 15.57
CA ASP A 134 5.80 -5.63 15.13
C ASP A 134 5.81 -6.74 16.18
N ARG A 135 4.64 -7.34 16.39
CA ARG A 135 4.45 -8.50 17.27
C ARG A 135 4.50 -9.81 16.49
N HIS A 136 4.45 -9.75 15.15
CA HIS A 136 4.36 -10.92 14.28
C HIS A 136 5.35 -10.87 13.12
N PRO A 137 6.67 -10.92 13.40
CA PRO A 137 7.70 -10.97 12.36
C PRO A 137 7.50 -12.16 11.40
N GLU A 138 7.03 -13.31 11.89
CA GLU A 138 6.75 -14.49 11.06
C GLU A 138 5.71 -14.24 9.97
N ARG A 139 4.72 -13.38 10.21
CA ARG A 139 3.67 -13.07 9.22
C ARG A 139 4.16 -12.12 8.14
N ARG A 140 5.12 -11.25 8.47
CA ARG A 140 5.70 -10.29 7.51
C ARG A 140 6.86 -10.89 6.73
N TYR A 141 7.53 -11.91 7.26
CA TYR A 141 8.67 -12.54 6.63
C TYR A 141 8.38 -13.00 5.18
N PRO A 142 7.27 -13.71 4.86
CA PRO A 142 6.99 -14.12 3.48
C PRO A 142 6.83 -12.94 2.51
N ALA A 143 6.17 -11.87 2.94
CA ALA A 143 5.93 -10.68 2.13
C ALA A 143 7.23 -9.87 1.92
N ALA A 144 8.02 -9.71 2.98
CA ALA A 144 9.31 -9.04 2.91
C ALA A 144 10.31 -9.84 2.05
N TYR A 145 10.35 -11.16 2.22
CA TYR A 145 11.17 -12.06 1.43
C TYR A 145 10.77 -12.03 -0.06
N ALA A 146 9.49 -12.08 -0.39
CA ALA A 146 9.02 -11.99 -1.77
C ALA A 146 9.45 -10.67 -2.44
N LYS A 147 9.27 -9.54 -1.74
CA LYS A 147 9.70 -8.23 -2.23
C LYS A 147 11.21 -8.15 -2.47
N TYR A 148 12.01 -8.71 -1.55
CA TYR A 148 13.46 -8.77 -1.70
C TYR A 148 13.88 -9.72 -2.82
N GLU A 149 13.22 -10.87 -2.93
CA GLU A 149 13.49 -11.89 -3.95
C GLU A 149 13.27 -11.35 -5.36
N GLU A 150 12.17 -10.65 -5.61
CA GLU A 150 11.89 -10.04 -6.91
C GLU A 150 12.94 -8.99 -7.27
N ARG A 151 13.22 -8.05 -6.35
CA ARG A 151 14.25 -7.01 -6.53
C ARG A 151 15.61 -7.62 -6.83
N ARG A 152 16.03 -8.60 -6.02
CA ARG A 152 17.35 -9.21 -6.11
C ARG A 152 17.50 -10.14 -7.30
N LEU A 153 16.43 -10.82 -7.72
CA LEU A 153 16.42 -11.59 -8.97
C LEU A 153 16.59 -10.69 -10.19
N GLU A 154 15.99 -9.49 -10.20
CA GLU A 154 16.21 -8.51 -11.27
C GLU A 154 17.63 -7.97 -11.28
N GLU A 155 18.19 -7.65 -10.11
CA GLU A 155 19.59 -7.25 -9.98
C GLU A 155 20.55 -8.35 -10.45
N MET A 156 20.36 -9.60 -10.03
CA MET A 156 21.18 -10.74 -10.47
C MET A 156 21.09 -11.02 -11.98
N LYS A 157 19.98 -10.67 -12.62
CA LYS A 157 19.84 -10.73 -14.10
C LYS A 157 20.64 -9.62 -14.79
N LYS A 158 20.64 -8.41 -14.23
CA LYS A 158 21.35 -7.24 -14.78
C LYS A 158 22.86 -7.32 -14.59
N ASP A 159 23.28 -7.70 -13.39
CA ASP A 159 24.68 -7.84 -12.97
C ASP A 159 25.36 -9.09 -13.55
N GLY A 160 24.57 -10.04 -14.06
CA GLY A 160 25.08 -11.28 -14.63
C GLY A 160 25.58 -12.29 -13.58
N SER A 161 25.55 -11.96 -12.29
CA SER A 161 25.90 -12.86 -11.18
C SER A 161 25.00 -14.10 -11.08
N GLY A 162 23.84 -14.08 -11.75
CA GLY A 162 22.95 -15.23 -11.91
C GLY A 162 23.17 -16.08 -13.17
N VAL A 163 24.12 -15.72 -14.05
CA VAL A 163 24.38 -16.44 -15.30
C VAL A 163 24.99 -17.81 -14.99
N GLY A 164 24.40 -18.87 -15.54
CA GLY A 164 24.82 -20.26 -15.30
C GLY A 164 24.23 -20.91 -14.05
N LEU A 165 23.55 -20.17 -13.16
CA LEU A 165 22.90 -20.74 -11.98
C LEU A 165 21.44 -21.11 -12.23
N ARG A 166 21.04 -22.29 -11.73
CA ARG A 166 19.62 -22.69 -11.68
C ARG A 166 18.83 -21.71 -10.81
N LEU A 167 17.54 -21.56 -11.11
CA LEU A 167 16.66 -20.64 -10.39
C LEU A 167 16.63 -20.96 -8.88
N ASP A 168 16.60 -22.23 -8.49
CA ASP A 168 16.63 -22.65 -7.08
C ASP A 168 17.93 -22.28 -6.36
N GLN A 169 19.07 -22.34 -7.07
CA GLN A 169 20.37 -21.93 -6.52
C GLN A 169 20.42 -20.41 -6.30
N ARG A 170 19.87 -19.64 -7.24
CA ARG A 170 19.73 -18.18 -7.11
C ARG A 170 18.85 -17.84 -5.91
N LYS A 171 17.68 -18.46 -5.80
CA LYS A 171 16.78 -18.28 -4.64
C LYS A 171 17.45 -18.62 -3.31
N THR A 172 18.23 -19.70 -3.26
CA THR A 172 18.97 -20.09 -2.05
C THR A 172 20.03 -19.04 -1.66
N ARG A 173 20.74 -18.46 -2.64
CA ARG A 173 21.70 -17.36 -2.38
C ARG A 173 20.97 -16.11 -1.88
N ILE A 174 19.89 -15.73 -2.56
CA ILE A 174 19.05 -14.59 -2.19
C ILE A 174 18.51 -14.75 -0.76
N ARG A 175 18.05 -15.95 -0.39
CA ARG A 175 17.59 -16.23 0.97
C ARG A 175 18.68 -16.05 2.02
N LYS A 176 19.90 -16.55 1.76
CA LYS A 176 21.04 -16.35 2.67
C LYS A 176 21.44 -14.88 2.81
N GLU A 177 21.33 -14.10 1.73
CA GLU A 177 21.52 -12.65 1.78
C GLU A 177 20.41 -11.98 2.59
N PHE A 178 19.16 -12.39 2.38
CA PHE A 178 18.00 -11.84 3.07
C PHE A 178 18.03 -12.10 4.57
N GLU A 179 18.49 -13.27 5.02
CA GLU A 179 18.64 -13.58 6.44
C GLU A 179 19.51 -12.56 7.19
N LYS A 180 20.49 -11.95 6.53
CA LYS A 180 21.37 -10.91 7.09
C LYS A 180 20.95 -9.48 6.76
N HIS A 181 19.94 -9.31 5.90
CA HIS A 181 19.55 -7.99 5.41
C HIS A 181 18.72 -7.23 6.46
N PRO A 182 18.83 -5.89 6.56
CA PRO A 182 18.02 -5.09 7.50
C PRO A 182 16.51 -5.12 7.18
N ASP A 183 16.14 -5.36 5.91
CA ASP A 183 14.73 -5.54 5.50
C ASP A 183 14.07 -6.82 6.05
N ASN A 184 14.84 -7.74 6.65
CA ASN A 184 14.28 -8.92 7.29
C ASN A 184 13.58 -8.51 8.60
N PRO A 185 12.26 -8.75 8.75
CA PRO A 185 11.52 -8.40 9.96
C PRO A 185 12.07 -9.03 11.24
N PHE A 186 12.81 -10.14 11.14
CA PHE A 186 13.46 -10.78 12.29
C PHE A 186 14.72 -10.05 12.79
N ASN A 187 15.36 -9.25 11.93
CA ASN A 187 16.53 -8.45 12.30
C ASN A 187 16.13 -7.08 12.87
N GLN A 188 14.83 -6.77 12.87
CA GLN A 188 14.27 -5.55 13.44
C GLN A 188 13.82 -5.79 14.89
N VAL A 189 13.58 -4.70 15.61
CA VAL A 189 13.05 -4.77 16.98
C VAL A 189 11.64 -5.37 16.95
N THR A 190 11.47 -6.51 17.62
CA THR A 190 10.19 -7.22 17.72
C THR A 190 9.71 -7.24 19.16
N ALA A 191 8.39 -7.22 19.35
CA ALA A 191 7.79 -7.44 20.65
C ALA A 191 7.27 -8.87 20.77
N SER A 192 7.24 -9.41 22.00
CA SER A 192 6.64 -10.71 22.25
C SER A 192 5.14 -10.71 21.90
N TYR A 193 4.61 -11.87 21.51
CA TYR A 193 3.22 -11.99 21.07
C TYR A 193 2.21 -11.52 22.14
N ASN A 194 2.49 -11.82 23.41
CA ASN A 194 1.65 -11.46 24.56
C ASN A 194 2.00 -10.10 25.18
N ALA A 195 2.88 -9.30 24.55
CA ALA A 195 3.27 -8.00 25.06
C ALA A 195 2.06 -7.06 25.15
N THR A 196 1.88 -6.42 26.32
CA THR A 196 0.90 -5.36 26.49
C THR A 196 1.32 -4.10 25.73
N ARG A 197 0.42 -3.12 25.62
CA ARG A 197 0.74 -1.84 24.97
C ARG A 197 1.90 -1.13 25.68
N ASP A 198 1.97 -1.23 27.00
CA ASP A 198 3.00 -0.60 27.81
C ASP A 198 4.35 -1.33 27.67
N ASP A 199 4.34 -2.66 27.52
CA ASP A 199 5.56 -3.43 27.21
C ASP A 199 6.13 -3.03 25.85
N VAL A 200 5.27 -2.86 24.84
CA VAL A 200 5.69 -2.40 23.51
C VAL A 200 6.25 -0.97 23.58
N ALA A 201 5.64 -0.09 24.39
CA ALA A 201 6.15 1.27 24.60
C ALA A 201 7.51 1.26 25.32
N THR A 202 7.69 0.36 26.30
CA THR A 202 8.95 0.19 27.03
C THR A 202 10.06 -0.31 26.12
N ILE A 203 9.80 -1.32 25.28
CA ILE A 203 10.77 -1.81 24.28
C ILE A 203 11.19 -0.67 23.34
N ARG A 204 10.24 0.15 22.88
CA ARG A 204 10.56 1.33 22.05
C ARG A 204 11.41 2.35 22.79
N ALA A 205 11.07 2.64 24.04
CA ALA A 205 11.80 3.60 24.86
C ALA A 205 13.24 3.13 25.12
N GLN A 206 13.43 1.83 25.40
CA GLN A 206 14.75 1.22 25.58
C GLN A 206 15.61 1.33 24.31
N GLU A 207 15.03 1.06 23.14
CA GLU A 207 15.75 1.19 21.87
C GLU A 207 16.07 2.65 21.53
N LYS A 208 15.12 3.58 21.75
CA LYS A 208 15.38 5.02 21.58
C LYS A 208 16.50 5.49 22.52
N ALA A 209 16.46 5.11 23.79
CA ALA A 209 17.51 5.46 24.75
C ALA A 209 18.87 4.88 24.36
N LYS A 210 18.92 3.65 23.81
CA LYS A 210 20.16 3.05 23.31
C LYS A 210 20.73 3.80 22.11
N ILE A 211 19.87 4.28 21.20
CA ILE A 211 20.27 5.11 20.07
C ILE A 211 20.76 6.48 20.58
N GLU A 212 20.04 7.12 21.50
CA GLU A 212 20.44 8.38 22.12
C GLU A 212 21.79 8.27 22.85
N GLN A 213 22.03 7.19 23.58
CA GLN A 213 23.33 6.94 24.22
C GLN A 213 24.47 6.82 23.21
N ARG A 214 24.23 6.16 22.06
CA ARG A 214 25.23 6.05 21.00
C ARG A 214 25.54 7.40 20.36
N LEU A 215 24.56 8.29 20.27
CA LEU A 215 24.67 9.59 19.60
C LEU A 215 25.00 10.77 20.55
N GLY A 216 24.89 10.56 21.86
CA GLY A 216 25.22 11.52 22.90
C GLY A 216 26.69 11.55 23.29
N HIS A 217 27.56 10.93 22.49
CA HIS A 217 29.02 10.94 22.65
C HIS A 217 29.70 11.96 21.75
#